data_AF-A0AAU5WSQ2-F1
#
_entry.id   AF-A0AAU5WSQ2-F1
#
_cell.length_a   1.000
_cell.length_b   1.000
_cell.length_c   1.000
_cell.angle_alpha   90.00
_cell.angle_beta   90.00
_cell.angle_gamma   90.00
#
_symmetry.space_group_name_H-M   'P 1'
#
loop_
_entity.id
_entity.type
_entity.pdbx_description
1 polymer ?
#
loop_
_entity_poly.entity_id
_entity_poly.type
_entity_poly.pdbx_seq_one_letter_code
_entity_poly.pdbx_strand_id
1 'polypeptide(L)'
;MDDELVTGAEQDEAADAWRCALNEWETCDNPAPAPAVDALGRRKGGQPPKFCSKAHADRASQLRRRAAVTRTDGALRRFEETYERIAPGIAELLRLAEEIRGDLTGRVEAAEREQAEAHTETVAAQAAAAEAGRRENQARAAAREAVQARQAAELAARRATEDAERRVAAIAERATESIAEHEAARGAAETERDHALAGQKEAREERDAARRDRDELAVRLRDADQRIEALRAELDERDRRLQAATADLTAAHRQHAHDTAAIENLSSRLAGAEQELERTGRDVQAAQQAAERLTAERDQARTDLAAAQGGHRTQLRFLQEELTAARADAAAQRERAAVAEQRARTAETAARQARELPPLEDIDGRPGVRVEDGTVVTDGEHILLRGVEDRHTREQARTLGRALLAISARHSDVPAPGGEAV
;
A
#
# COMPACT_ATOMS: atom_id res chain seq x y z
N MET A 1 69.02 -86.66 -134.44
CA MET A 1 68.18 -87.46 -135.37
C MET A 1 67.57 -86.47 -136.35
N ASP A 2 68.27 -85.95 -137.37
CA ASP A 2 69.25 -86.50 -138.37
C ASP A 2 68.50 -87.02 -139.63
N ASP A 3 68.87 -86.81 -140.92
CA ASP A 3 69.94 -85.97 -141.54
C ASP A 3 69.77 -85.76 -143.10
N GLU A 4 70.82 -85.27 -143.81
CA GLU A 4 71.07 -85.05 -145.28
C GLU A 4 70.83 -86.24 -146.28
N LEU A 5 70.87 -86.16 -147.65
CA LEU A 5 70.66 -85.18 -148.77
C LEU A 5 70.40 -86.03 -150.09
N VAL A 6 70.92 -85.96 -151.36
CA VAL A 6 71.86 -85.10 -152.16
C VAL A 6 71.76 -85.39 -153.71
N THR A 7 71.96 -84.38 -154.60
CA THR A 7 72.34 -84.38 -156.07
C THR A 7 71.61 -85.28 -157.12
N GLY A 8 71.81 -85.20 -158.48
CA GLY A 8 72.47 -84.23 -159.41
C GLY A 8 72.83 -84.82 -160.83
N ALA A 9 73.25 -83.96 -161.79
CA ALA A 9 73.76 -84.23 -163.19
C ALA A 9 72.77 -84.82 -164.25
N GLU A 10 72.79 -84.61 -165.59
CA GLU A 10 73.77 -84.17 -166.66
C GLU A 10 74.58 -85.31 -167.34
N GLN A 11 74.91 -85.33 -168.67
CA GLN A 11 74.80 -84.38 -169.81
C GLN A 11 74.76 -85.16 -171.20
N ASP A 12 74.63 -84.52 -172.39
CA ASP A 12 74.59 -85.19 -173.73
C ASP A 12 75.05 -84.32 -174.94
N GLU A 13 75.41 -84.92 -176.11
CA GLU A 13 76.10 -84.29 -177.27
C GLU A 13 75.40 -84.50 -178.66
N ALA A 14 75.93 -83.99 -179.80
CA ALA A 14 75.19 -83.96 -181.08
C ALA A 14 76.01 -83.85 -182.39
N ALA A 15 75.54 -84.54 -183.47
CA ALA A 15 75.56 -84.07 -184.87
C ALA A 15 74.86 -85.06 -185.84
N ASP A 16 73.73 -84.68 -186.47
CA ASP A 16 73.10 -85.45 -187.57
C ASP A 16 72.41 -84.51 -188.60
N ALA A 17 72.04 -85.07 -189.76
CA ALA A 17 71.62 -84.35 -190.96
C ALA A 17 70.34 -83.51 -190.80
N TRP A 18 70.28 -82.38 -191.51
CA TRP A 18 69.25 -81.32 -191.36
C TRP A 18 67.87 -81.68 -191.96
N ARG A 19 67.25 -82.73 -191.43
CA ARG A 19 65.89 -83.19 -191.74
C ARG A 19 64.83 -82.33 -191.05
N CYS A 20 63.59 -82.41 -191.53
CA CYS A 20 62.43 -81.82 -190.84
C CYS A 20 62.23 -82.49 -189.46
N ALA A 21 62.15 -81.70 -188.39
CA ALA A 21 62.02 -82.19 -187.00
C ALA A 21 60.68 -82.89 -186.68
N LEU A 22 59.80 -83.11 -187.67
CA LEU A 22 58.68 -84.03 -187.53
C LEU A 22 59.16 -85.50 -187.43
N ASN A 23 60.33 -85.83 -188.01
CA ASN A 23 60.91 -87.19 -188.00
C ASN A 23 61.17 -87.78 -186.61
N GLU A 24 61.22 -86.95 -185.56
CA GLU A 24 61.24 -87.40 -184.15
C GLU A 24 59.95 -88.17 -183.76
N TRP A 25 58.86 -88.03 -184.53
CA TRP A 25 57.52 -88.53 -184.21
C TRP A 25 56.82 -89.23 -185.39
N GLU A 26 56.94 -88.71 -186.60
CA GLU A 26 56.38 -89.25 -187.85
C GLU A 26 57.35 -88.99 -189.02
N THR A 27 57.63 -89.98 -189.87
CA THR A 27 58.61 -89.85 -190.96
C THR A 27 58.22 -88.77 -191.98
N CYS A 28 59.20 -87.96 -192.37
CA CYS A 28 59.01 -86.81 -193.25
C CYS A 28 60.26 -86.54 -194.10
N ASP A 29 60.23 -86.96 -195.37
CA ASP A 29 61.39 -86.90 -196.27
C ASP A 29 61.66 -85.51 -196.89
N ASN A 30 60.78 -84.54 -196.69
CA ASN A 30 61.03 -83.16 -197.13
C ASN A 30 62.14 -82.49 -196.30
N PRO A 31 63.23 -81.98 -196.92
CA PRO A 31 64.30 -81.28 -196.22
C PRO A 31 63.79 -79.96 -195.60
N ALA A 32 64.43 -79.52 -194.52
CA ALA A 32 64.13 -78.22 -193.94
C ALA A 32 64.68 -77.08 -194.83
N PRO A 33 63.94 -75.97 -195.03
CA PRO A 33 64.35 -74.90 -195.93
C PRO A 33 65.64 -74.23 -195.45
N ALA A 34 66.51 -73.87 -196.40
CA ALA A 34 67.84 -73.34 -196.14
C ALA A 34 67.79 -72.05 -195.29
N PRO A 35 68.75 -71.85 -194.37
CA PRO A 35 68.81 -70.66 -193.53
C PRO A 35 69.07 -69.41 -194.37
N ALA A 36 68.32 -68.34 -194.12
CA ALA A 36 68.50 -67.07 -194.83
C ALA A 36 69.90 -66.47 -194.58
N VAL A 37 70.58 -66.09 -195.67
CA VAL A 37 71.83 -65.32 -195.65
C VAL A 37 71.59 -63.89 -196.14
N ASP A 38 72.46 -62.97 -195.73
CA ASP A 38 72.48 -61.59 -196.22
C ASP A 38 73.32 -61.44 -197.51
N ALA A 39 73.41 -60.21 -198.02
CA ALA A 39 74.16 -59.88 -199.23
C ALA A 39 75.69 -60.04 -199.09
N LEU A 40 76.21 -60.34 -197.90
CA LEU A 40 77.61 -60.66 -197.62
C LEU A 40 77.81 -62.16 -197.34
N GLY A 41 76.79 -62.99 -197.60
CA GLY A 41 76.80 -64.44 -197.36
C GLY A 41 76.74 -64.83 -195.89
N ARG A 42 76.54 -63.88 -194.96
CA ARG A 42 76.47 -64.16 -193.52
C ARG A 42 75.05 -64.57 -193.15
N ARG A 43 74.89 -65.50 -192.20
CA ARG A 43 73.57 -65.92 -191.72
C ARG A 43 72.82 -64.73 -191.14
N LYS A 44 71.65 -64.40 -191.70
CA LYS A 44 70.82 -63.30 -191.23
C LYS A 44 70.20 -63.72 -189.88
N GLY A 45 70.55 -63.01 -188.81
CA GLY A 45 70.35 -63.46 -187.43
C GLY A 45 68.91 -63.91 -187.11
N GLY A 46 68.76 -65.20 -186.80
CA GLY A 46 67.49 -65.83 -186.46
C GLY A 46 67.66 -67.35 -186.30
N GLN A 47 66.84 -67.97 -185.46
CA GLN A 47 66.88 -69.42 -185.29
C GLN A 47 66.31 -70.10 -186.56
N PRO A 48 67.06 -71.00 -187.23
CA PRO A 48 66.66 -71.50 -188.54
C PRO A 48 65.46 -72.45 -188.44
N PRO A 49 64.58 -72.50 -189.46
CA PRO A 49 63.29 -73.18 -189.38
C PRO A 49 63.43 -74.71 -189.26
N LYS A 50 63.03 -75.27 -188.11
CA LYS A 50 63.10 -76.72 -187.82
C LYS A 50 62.14 -77.60 -188.62
N PHE A 51 61.15 -77.01 -189.32
CA PHE A 51 60.10 -77.75 -190.03
C PHE A 51 59.99 -77.27 -191.47
N CYS A 52 59.75 -78.19 -192.40
CA CYS A 52 59.60 -77.88 -193.82
C CYS A 52 58.28 -77.17 -194.17
N SER A 53 57.29 -77.20 -193.27
CA SER A 53 56.04 -76.44 -193.39
C SER A 53 55.47 -76.08 -192.01
N LYS A 54 54.60 -75.06 -191.95
CA LYS A 54 53.85 -74.73 -190.73
C LYS A 54 53.00 -75.92 -190.24
N ALA A 55 52.36 -76.64 -191.16
CA ALA A 55 51.54 -77.81 -190.83
C ALA A 55 52.35 -78.89 -190.08
N HIS A 56 53.63 -79.07 -190.39
CA HIS A 56 54.49 -80.04 -189.71
C HIS A 56 54.93 -79.55 -188.32
N ALA A 57 55.10 -78.24 -188.13
CA ALA A 57 55.28 -77.66 -186.79
C ALA A 57 54.04 -77.83 -185.91
N ASP A 58 52.85 -77.59 -186.47
CA ASP A 58 51.56 -77.78 -185.79
C ASP A 58 51.32 -79.27 -185.46
N ARG A 59 51.64 -80.19 -186.38
CA ARG A 59 51.58 -81.65 -186.16
C ARG A 59 52.53 -82.10 -185.04
N ALA A 60 53.80 -81.69 -185.07
CA ALA A 60 54.77 -81.97 -184.01
C ALA A 60 54.38 -81.30 -182.66
N SER A 61 53.52 -80.28 -182.66
CA SER A 61 52.95 -79.68 -181.46
C SER A 61 51.75 -80.46 -180.91
N GLN A 62 50.96 -81.12 -181.77
CA GLN A 62 49.89 -82.04 -181.35
C GLN A 62 50.45 -83.34 -180.77
N LEU A 63 51.46 -83.93 -181.41
CA LEU A 63 52.07 -85.19 -180.98
C LEU A 63 52.77 -85.05 -179.61
N ARG A 64 53.55 -83.98 -179.42
CA ARG A 64 54.14 -83.66 -178.10
C ARG A 64 53.09 -83.42 -177.00
N ARG A 65 51.94 -82.83 -177.33
CA ARG A 65 50.84 -82.67 -176.36
C ARG A 65 50.18 -84.00 -175.99
N ARG A 66 49.98 -84.93 -176.93
CA ARG A 66 49.52 -86.30 -176.62
C ARG A 66 50.50 -87.07 -175.74
N ALA A 67 51.81 -86.96 -176.02
CA ALA A 67 52.85 -87.64 -175.24
C ALA A 67 53.05 -87.09 -173.81
N ALA A 68 52.53 -85.89 -173.51
CA ALA A 68 52.55 -85.33 -172.16
C ALA A 68 51.42 -85.90 -171.29
N VAL A 69 50.19 -86.01 -171.83
CA VAL A 69 48.99 -86.47 -171.09
C VAL A 69 49.14 -87.90 -170.57
N THR A 70 49.64 -88.82 -171.40
CA THR A 70 49.88 -90.21 -170.98
C THR A 70 50.94 -90.38 -169.90
N ARG A 71 51.73 -89.33 -169.60
CA ARG A 71 52.73 -89.33 -168.52
C ARG A 71 52.16 -88.80 -167.19
N THR A 72 51.09 -88.00 -167.20
CA THR A 72 50.45 -87.47 -165.99
C THR A 72 49.40 -88.41 -165.40
N ASP A 73 48.60 -89.07 -166.24
CA ASP A 73 47.51 -89.95 -165.75
C ASP A 73 48.07 -91.16 -164.97
N GLY A 74 49.21 -91.70 -165.40
CA GLY A 74 49.94 -92.78 -164.72
C GLY A 74 50.62 -92.39 -163.40
N ALA A 75 50.56 -91.12 -162.99
CA ALA A 75 50.95 -90.67 -161.66
C ALA A 75 49.74 -90.52 -160.73
N LEU A 76 48.67 -89.87 -161.21
CA LEU A 76 47.42 -89.65 -160.45
C LEU A 76 46.81 -90.96 -159.93
N ARG A 77 46.65 -91.96 -160.80
CA ARG A 77 46.02 -93.23 -160.42
C ARG A 77 46.74 -93.97 -159.28
N ARG A 78 48.08 -93.84 -159.18
CA ARG A 78 48.87 -94.44 -158.08
C ARG A 78 48.74 -93.68 -156.76
N PHE A 79 48.35 -92.40 -156.82
CA PHE A 79 47.97 -91.62 -155.64
C PHE A 79 46.59 -92.06 -155.13
N GLU A 80 45.61 -92.22 -156.03
CA GLU A 80 44.25 -92.69 -155.70
C GLU A 80 44.25 -94.09 -155.07
N GLU A 81 44.92 -95.08 -155.70
CA GLU A 81 45.07 -96.45 -155.17
C GLU A 81 45.86 -96.53 -153.83
N THR A 82 46.48 -95.42 -153.40
CA THR A 82 47.14 -95.28 -152.09
C THR A 82 46.26 -94.52 -151.09
N TYR A 83 45.52 -93.49 -151.54
CA TYR A 83 44.59 -92.72 -150.73
C TYR A 83 43.41 -93.57 -150.23
N GLU A 84 42.76 -94.34 -151.11
CA GLU A 84 41.63 -95.22 -150.74
C GLU A 84 42.00 -96.26 -149.68
N ARG A 85 43.28 -96.67 -149.65
CA ARG A 85 43.82 -97.67 -148.71
C ARG A 85 44.07 -97.11 -147.31
N ILE A 86 44.20 -95.79 -147.17
CA ILE A 86 44.59 -95.11 -145.92
C ILE A 86 43.41 -94.29 -145.35
N ALA A 87 42.52 -93.78 -146.20
CA ALA A 87 41.36 -92.99 -145.80
C ALA A 87 40.49 -93.63 -144.69
N PRO A 88 40.21 -94.95 -144.66
CA PRO A 88 39.46 -95.58 -143.56
C PRO A 88 40.17 -95.47 -142.20
N GLY A 89 41.51 -95.58 -142.18
CA GLY A 89 42.30 -95.44 -140.96
C GLY A 89 42.37 -93.99 -140.45
N ILE A 90 42.37 -93.02 -141.36
CA ILE A 90 42.30 -91.59 -141.00
C ILE A 90 40.93 -91.26 -140.41
N ALA A 91 39.84 -91.78 -140.99
CA ALA A 91 38.49 -91.57 -140.46
C ALA A 91 38.33 -92.12 -139.03
N GLU A 92 38.84 -93.32 -138.76
CA GLU A 92 38.74 -93.93 -137.43
C GLU A 92 39.68 -93.25 -136.40
N LEU A 93 40.86 -92.79 -136.80
CA LEU A 93 41.72 -91.96 -135.94
C LEU A 93 41.08 -90.62 -135.58
N LEU A 94 40.37 -89.98 -136.52
CA LEU A 94 39.59 -88.78 -136.23
C LEU A 94 38.43 -89.08 -135.30
N ARG A 95 37.69 -90.18 -135.52
CA ARG A 95 36.60 -90.63 -134.63
C ARG A 95 37.11 -90.85 -133.20
N LEU A 96 38.25 -91.52 -133.04
CA LEU A 96 38.88 -91.75 -131.74
C LEU A 96 39.37 -90.44 -131.08
N ALA A 97 39.85 -89.48 -131.87
CA ALA A 97 40.24 -88.15 -131.39
C ALA A 97 39.04 -87.25 -131.05
N GLU A 98 37.86 -87.48 -131.66
CA GLU A 98 36.57 -86.89 -131.26
C GLU A 98 36.12 -87.49 -129.91
N GLU A 99 36.19 -88.81 -129.76
CA GLU A 99 35.77 -89.57 -128.58
C GLU A 99 36.66 -89.28 -127.35
N ILE A 100 37.99 -89.31 -127.51
CA ILE A 100 38.95 -88.94 -126.45
C ILE A 100 38.80 -87.47 -126.05
N ARG A 101 38.57 -86.57 -127.02
CA ARG A 101 38.27 -85.16 -126.73
C ARG A 101 36.99 -85.02 -125.93
N GLY A 102 35.93 -85.75 -126.28
CA GLY A 102 34.66 -85.78 -125.57
C GLY A 102 34.79 -86.29 -124.12
N ASP A 103 35.51 -87.40 -123.88
CA ASP A 103 35.79 -87.89 -122.50
C ASP A 103 36.59 -86.86 -121.71
N LEU A 104 37.66 -86.30 -122.28
CA LEU A 104 38.50 -85.31 -121.61
C LEU A 104 37.73 -84.02 -121.29
N THR A 105 36.90 -83.51 -122.20
CA THR A 105 36.04 -82.35 -121.89
C THR A 105 34.98 -82.70 -120.86
N GLY A 106 34.32 -83.86 -120.97
CA GLY A 106 33.31 -84.29 -119.99
C GLY A 106 33.88 -84.50 -118.59
N ARG A 107 35.13 -84.95 -118.48
CA ARG A 107 35.86 -85.11 -117.22
C ARG A 107 36.40 -83.80 -116.66
N VAL A 108 36.78 -82.84 -117.50
CA VAL A 108 37.07 -81.47 -117.07
C VAL A 108 35.80 -80.80 -116.58
N GLU A 109 34.70 -80.83 -117.33
CA GLU A 109 33.39 -80.30 -116.91
C GLU A 109 32.85 -80.98 -115.64
N ALA A 110 33.15 -82.26 -115.41
CA ALA A 110 32.82 -82.95 -114.16
C ALA A 110 33.70 -82.45 -113.01
N ALA A 111 35.02 -82.37 -113.19
CA ALA A 111 35.96 -81.89 -112.18
C ALA A 111 35.76 -80.39 -111.84
N GLU A 112 35.41 -79.56 -112.83
CA GLU A 112 35.06 -78.15 -112.62
C GLU A 112 33.75 -77.99 -111.85
N ARG A 113 32.76 -78.86 -112.09
CA ARG A 113 31.54 -78.92 -111.27
C ARG A 113 31.81 -79.39 -109.85
N GLU A 114 32.56 -80.48 -109.68
CA GLU A 114 32.95 -81.00 -108.36
C GLU A 114 33.78 -79.95 -107.58
N GLN A 115 34.69 -79.24 -108.25
CA GLN A 115 35.46 -78.13 -107.67
C GLN A 115 34.57 -76.93 -107.34
N ALA A 116 33.60 -76.57 -108.18
CA ALA A 116 32.66 -75.48 -107.91
C ALA A 116 31.73 -75.83 -106.74
N GLU A 117 31.19 -77.05 -106.71
CA GLU A 117 30.37 -77.57 -105.62
C GLU A 117 31.17 -77.57 -104.31
N ALA A 118 32.35 -78.20 -104.26
CA ALA A 118 33.23 -78.20 -103.09
C ALA A 118 33.67 -76.78 -102.66
N HIS A 119 33.84 -75.84 -103.60
CA HIS A 119 34.11 -74.44 -103.28
C HIS A 119 32.87 -73.76 -102.66
N THR A 120 31.68 -73.96 -103.21
CA THR A 120 30.43 -73.42 -102.62
C THR A 120 30.13 -74.02 -101.25
N GLU A 121 30.36 -75.32 -101.03
CA GLU A 121 30.26 -75.96 -99.72
C GLU A 121 31.29 -75.38 -98.74
N THR A 122 32.54 -75.18 -99.17
CA THR A 122 33.58 -74.55 -98.35
C THR A 122 33.19 -73.12 -97.93
N VAL A 123 32.67 -72.32 -98.87
CA VAL A 123 32.20 -70.94 -98.59
C VAL A 123 30.97 -70.97 -97.69
N ALA A 124 30.02 -71.88 -97.89
CA ALA A 124 28.85 -72.05 -97.04
C ALA A 124 29.24 -72.49 -95.61
N ALA A 125 30.18 -73.42 -95.46
CA ALA A 125 30.71 -73.86 -94.18
C ALA A 125 31.46 -72.73 -93.45
N GLN A 126 32.27 -71.93 -94.16
CA GLN A 126 32.91 -70.74 -93.61
C GLN A 126 31.89 -69.68 -93.17
N ALA A 127 30.86 -69.43 -93.97
CA ALA A 127 29.78 -68.50 -93.63
C ALA A 127 28.97 -68.97 -92.40
N ALA A 128 28.67 -70.27 -92.31
CA ALA A 128 28.00 -70.89 -91.18
C ALA A 128 28.86 -70.85 -89.89
N ALA A 129 30.16 -71.12 -90.00
CA ALA A 129 31.11 -71.00 -88.88
C ALA A 129 31.25 -69.55 -88.40
N ALA A 130 31.31 -68.58 -89.32
CA ALA A 130 31.33 -67.16 -88.99
C ALA A 130 30.01 -66.70 -88.32
N GLU A 131 28.86 -67.23 -88.75
CA GLU A 131 27.56 -66.97 -88.13
C GLU A 131 27.44 -67.61 -86.74
N ALA A 132 27.90 -68.85 -86.56
CA ALA A 132 27.99 -69.49 -85.25
C ALA A 132 28.90 -68.69 -84.30
N GLY A 133 30.06 -68.23 -84.78
CA GLY A 133 30.97 -67.36 -84.03
C GLY A 133 30.35 -66.00 -83.68
N ARG A 134 29.54 -65.40 -84.56
CA ARG A 134 28.77 -64.18 -84.24
C ARG A 134 27.77 -64.45 -83.11
N ARG A 135 26.98 -65.52 -83.21
CA ARG A 135 25.97 -65.90 -82.20
C ARG A 135 26.60 -66.24 -80.86
N GLU A 136 27.74 -66.94 -80.85
CA GLU A 136 28.46 -67.23 -79.61
C GLU A 136 28.99 -65.94 -78.96
N ASN A 137 29.57 -65.03 -79.74
CA ASN A 137 30.04 -63.75 -79.21
C ASN A 137 28.89 -62.86 -78.71
N GLN A 138 27.73 -62.86 -79.38
CA GLN A 138 26.51 -62.19 -78.92
C GLN A 138 25.99 -62.80 -77.61
N ALA A 139 25.93 -64.14 -77.50
CA ALA A 139 25.53 -64.82 -76.27
C ALA A 139 26.51 -64.55 -75.12
N ARG A 140 27.83 -64.56 -75.39
CA ARG A 140 28.88 -64.18 -74.42
C ARG A 140 28.79 -62.71 -73.99
N ALA A 141 28.38 -61.80 -74.89
CA ALA A 141 28.14 -60.40 -74.56
C ALA A 141 26.89 -60.24 -73.67
N ALA A 142 25.75 -60.78 -74.09
CA ALA A 142 24.50 -60.74 -73.33
C ALA A 142 24.64 -61.39 -71.94
N ALA A 143 25.43 -62.47 -71.81
CA ALA A 143 25.73 -63.08 -70.52
C ALA A 143 26.56 -62.16 -69.60
N ARG A 144 27.52 -61.40 -70.15
CA ARG A 144 28.29 -60.40 -69.38
C ARG A 144 27.40 -59.23 -68.96
N GLU A 145 26.56 -58.73 -69.86
CA GLU A 145 25.59 -57.67 -69.59
C GLU A 145 24.59 -58.09 -68.50
N ALA A 146 24.07 -59.32 -68.56
CA ALA A 146 23.18 -59.86 -67.53
C ALA A 146 23.86 -59.97 -66.15
N VAL A 147 25.14 -60.38 -66.10
CA VAL A 147 25.93 -60.41 -64.85
C VAL A 147 26.18 -58.98 -64.33
N GLN A 148 26.52 -58.03 -65.19
CA GLN A 148 26.74 -56.63 -64.80
C GLN A 148 25.44 -55.97 -64.32
N ALA A 149 24.32 -56.19 -65.02
CA ALA A 149 23.00 -55.70 -64.63
C ALA A 149 22.57 -56.28 -63.27
N ARG A 150 22.81 -57.58 -63.04
CA ARG A 150 22.56 -58.22 -61.74
C ARG A 150 23.44 -57.63 -60.64
N GLN A 151 24.73 -57.44 -60.87
CA GLN A 151 25.64 -56.82 -59.89
C GLN A 151 25.24 -55.38 -59.58
N ALA A 152 24.84 -54.60 -60.59
CA ALA A 152 24.32 -53.24 -60.40
C ALA A 152 23.01 -53.23 -59.60
N ALA A 153 22.10 -54.18 -59.86
CA ALA A 153 20.85 -54.32 -59.10
C ALA A 153 21.10 -54.75 -57.64
N GLU A 154 22.01 -55.70 -57.39
CA GLU A 154 22.39 -56.10 -56.03
C GLU A 154 23.07 -54.96 -55.25
N LEU A 155 23.91 -54.15 -55.90
CA LEU A 155 24.51 -52.95 -55.30
C LEU A 155 23.47 -51.84 -55.04
N ALA A 156 22.52 -51.64 -55.96
CA ALA A 156 21.42 -50.69 -55.78
C ALA A 156 20.49 -51.11 -54.63
N ALA A 157 20.17 -52.40 -54.51
CA ALA A 157 19.38 -52.95 -53.42
C ALA A 157 20.07 -52.75 -52.06
N ARG A 158 21.38 -53.04 -51.95
CA ARG A 158 22.16 -52.80 -50.71
C ARG A 158 22.17 -51.33 -50.31
N ARG A 159 22.38 -50.41 -51.26
CA ARG A 159 22.32 -48.96 -50.99
C ARG A 159 20.92 -48.54 -50.53
N ALA A 160 19.86 -49.09 -51.12
CA ALA A 160 18.49 -48.81 -50.71
C ALA A 160 18.17 -49.35 -49.31
N THR A 161 18.69 -50.51 -48.91
CA THR A 161 18.55 -51.01 -47.52
C THR A 161 19.35 -50.18 -46.54
N GLU A 162 20.61 -49.85 -46.84
CA GLU A 162 21.41 -48.96 -45.99
C GLU A 162 20.78 -47.57 -45.83
N ASP A 163 20.21 -47.00 -46.90
CA ASP A 163 19.50 -45.71 -46.83
C ASP A 163 18.18 -45.80 -46.06
N ALA A 164 17.49 -46.94 -46.10
CA ALA A 164 16.32 -47.18 -45.27
C ALA A 164 16.70 -47.30 -43.78
N GLU A 165 17.75 -48.07 -43.47
CA GLU A 165 18.30 -48.22 -42.12
C GLU A 165 18.79 -46.87 -41.56
N ARG A 166 19.55 -46.09 -42.34
CA ARG A 166 19.97 -44.71 -41.99
C ARG A 166 18.78 -43.81 -41.69
N ARG A 167 17.68 -43.91 -42.45
CA ARG A 167 16.44 -43.13 -42.20
C ARG A 167 15.72 -43.59 -40.95
N VAL A 168 15.61 -44.89 -40.70
CA VAL A 168 14.97 -45.44 -39.49
C VAL A 168 15.76 -45.04 -38.24
N ALA A 169 17.10 -45.13 -38.28
CA ALA A 169 17.96 -44.67 -37.19
C ALA A 169 17.78 -43.17 -36.90
N ALA A 170 17.82 -42.31 -37.93
CA ALA A 170 17.62 -40.87 -37.76
C ALA A 170 16.18 -40.47 -37.35
N ILE A 171 15.18 -41.32 -37.57
CA ILE A 171 13.82 -41.15 -37.03
C ILE A 171 13.77 -41.57 -35.56
N ALA A 172 14.42 -42.67 -35.19
CA ALA A 172 14.49 -43.14 -33.80
C ALA A 172 15.27 -42.15 -32.91
N GLU A 173 16.39 -41.61 -33.40
CA GLU A 173 17.20 -40.59 -32.73
C GLU A 173 16.35 -39.35 -32.40
N ARG A 174 15.69 -38.75 -33.40
CA ARG A 174 14.77 -37.61 -33.20
C ARG A 174 13.59 -37.92 -32.30
N ALA A 175 13.08 -39.16 -32.32
CA ALA A 175 12.03 -39.58 -31.41
C ALA A 175 12.54 -39.62 -29.96
N THR A 176 13.77 -40.10 -29.72
CA THR A 176 14.39 -40.06 -28.38
C THR A 176 14.74 -38.64 -27.93
N GLU A 177 15.21 -37.76 -28.84
CA GLU A 177 15.41 -36.33 -28.56
C GLU A 177 14.09 -35.66 -28.15
N SER A 178 13.04 -35.83 -28.95
CA SER A 178 11.71 -35.25 -28.67
C SER A 178 11.07 -35.80 -27.38
N ILE A 179 11.29 -37.08 -27.04
CA ILE A 179 10.87 -37.63 -25.75
C ILE A 179 11.65 -36.96 -24.60
N ALA A 180 12.96 -36.81 -24.72
CA ALA A 180 13.78 -36.15 -23.70
C ALA A 180 13.41 -34.66 -23.52
N GLU A 181 13.11 -33.94 -24.61
CA GLU A 181 12.58 -32.58 -24.56
C GLU A 181 11.22 -32.52 -23.84
N HIS A 182 10.30 -33.45 -24.15
CA HIS A 182 9.00 -33.53 -23.49
C HIS A 182 9.10 -33.91 -22.00
N GLU A 183 10.02 -34.81 -21.62
CA GLU A 183 10.26 -35.16 -20.22
C GLU A 183 10.92 -34.02 -19.45
N ALA A 184 11.88 -33.29 -20.05
CA ALA A 184 12.48 -32.10 -19.46
C ALA A 184 11.47 -30.96 -19.28
N ALA A 185 10.66 -30.68 -20.31
CA ALA A 185 9.59 -29.67 -20.25
C ALA A 185 8.50 -30.05 -19.22
N ARG A 186 8.16 -31.34 -19.12
CA ARG A 186 7.26 -31.85 -18.09
C ARG A 186 7.85 -31.69 -16.68
N GLY A 187 9.14 -32.02 -16.50
CA GLY A 187 9.83 -31.85 -15.23
C GLY A 187 9.85 -30.39 -14.77
N ALA A 188 10.11 -29.46 -15.69
CA ALA A 188 10.03 -28.03 -15.42
C ALA A 188 8.60 -27.58 -15.06
N ALA A 189 7.58 -28.04 -15.77
CA ALA A 189 6.18 -27.72 -15.45
C ALA A 189 5.73 -28.31 -14.10
N GLU A 190 6.24 -29.48 -13.71
CA GLU A 190 5.96 -30.08 -12.40
C GLU A 190 6.68 -29.32 -11.27
N THR A 191 7.92 -28.85 -11.46
CA THR A 191 8.60 -28.00 -10.45
C THR A 191 8.01 -26.60 -10.35
N GLU A 192 7.63 -25.96 -11.46
CA GLU A 192 6.91 -24.68 -11.44
C GLU A 192 5.57 -24.77 -10.70
N ARG A 193 4.80 -25.84 -10.96
CA ARG A 193 3.55 -26.13 -10.23
C ARG A 193 3.82 -26.28 -8.73
N ASP A 194 4.83 -27.04 -8.34
CA ASP A 194 5.10 -27.33 -6.94
C ASP A 194 5.66 -26.11 -6.19
N HIS A 195 6.44 -25.25 -6.85
CA HIS A 195 6.79 -23.92 -6.36
C HIS A 195 5.56 -23.01 -6.21
N ALA A 196 4.63 -23.01 -7.16
CA ALA A 196 3.40 -22.22 -7.08
C ALA A 196 2.47 -22.72 -5.94
N LEU A 197 2.43 -24.02 -5.68
CA LEU A 197 1.72 -24.61 -4.54
C LEU A 197 2.38 -24.27 -3.20
N ALA A 198 3.72 -24.26 -3.13
CA ALA A 198 4.47 -23.82 -1.95
C ALA A 198 4.20 -22.34 -1.64
N GLY A 199 4.35 -21.44 -2.62
CA GLY A 199 4.05 -20.01 -2.44
C GLY A 199 2.58 -19.74 -2.10
N GLN A 200 1.63 -20.52 -2.65
CA GLN A 200 0.23 -20.43 -2.25
C GLN A 200 0.01 -20.86 -0.79
N LYS A 201 0.76 -21.84 -0.28
CA LYS A 201 0.71 -22.26 1.12
C LYS A 201 1.29 -21.17 2.02
N GLU A 202 2.48 -20.68 1.72
CA GLU A 202 3.17 -19.63 2.47
C GLU A 202 2.31 -18.37 2.58
N ALA A 203 1.76 -17.87 1.46
CA ALA A 203 0.87 -16.71 1.45
C ALA A 203 -0.46 -16.92 2.22
N ARG A 204 -0.90 -18.17 2.45
CA ARG A 204 -2.03 -18.47 3.35
C ARG A 204 -1.60 -18.42 4.82
N GLU A 205 -0.44 -18.99 5.13
CA GLU A 205 0.12 -19.02 6.49
C GLU A 205 0.47 -17.59 6.98
N GLU A 206 1.06 -16.75 6.12
CA GLU A 206 1.27 -15.31 6.37
C GLU A 206 -0.05 -14.56 6.61
N ARG A 207 -1.04 -14.72 5.71
CA ARG A 207 -2.36 -14.08 5.83
C ARG A 207 -3.06 -14.47 7.12
N ASP A 208 -2.97 -15.74 7.51
CA ASP A 208 -3.64 -16.26 8.70
C ASP A 208 -2.80 -16.04 9.98
N ALA A 209 -1.52 -15.66 9.88
CA ALA A 209 -0.77 -14.97 10.93
C ALA A 209 -1.24 -13.51 11.09
N ALA A 210 -1.20 -12.70 10.03
CA ALA A 210 -1.61 -11.30 10.04
C ALA A 210 -3.06 -11.09 10.52
N ARG A 211 -3.96 -12.06 10.27
CA ARG A 211 -5.31 -12.09 10.85
C ARG A 211 -5.30 -12.27 12.37
N ARG A 212 -4.50 -13.19 12.91
CA ARG A 212 -4.35 -13.38 14.36
C ARG A 212 -3.77 -12.13 15.02
N ASP A 213 -2.75 -11.52 14.42
CA ASP A 213 -2.12 -10.29 14.92
C ASP A 213 -3.13 -9.12 14.96
N ARG A 214 -3.91 -8.95 13.88
CA ARG A 214 -5.01 -7.98 13.81
C ARG A 214 -6.06 -8.23 14.89
N ASP A 215 -6.46 -9.50 15.08
CA ASP A 215 -7.52 -9.85 16.01
C ASP A 215 -7.06 -9.72 17.47
N GLU A 216 -5.76 -9.96 17.75
CA GLU A 216 -5.15 -9.64 19.04
C GLU A 216 -5.08 -8.12 19.28
N LEU A 217 -4.66 -7.33 18.29
CA LEU A 217 -4.69 -5.86 18.36
C LEU A 217 -6.13 -5.34 18.60
N ALA A 218 -7.14 -5.97 18.01
CA ALA A 218 -8.54 -5.66 18.24
C ALA A 218 -9.08 -6.11 19.61
N VAL A 219 -8.43 -7.06 20.30
CA VAL A 219 -8.64 -7.32 21.73
C VAL A 219 -7.96 -6.23 22.56
N ARG A 220 -6.66 -5.99 22.36
CA ARG A 220 -5.87 -4.99 23.09
C ARG A 220 -6.47 -3.58 23.02
N LEU A 221 -7.06 -3.19 21.88
CA LEU A 221 -7.77 -1.92 21.73
C LEU A 221 -9.03 -1.86 22.60
N ARG A 222 -9.89 -2.89 22.57
CA ARG A 222 -11.11 -2.94 23.42
C ARG A 222 -10.77 -2.95 24.91
N ASP A 223 -9.70 -3.64 25.31
CA ASP A 223 -9.18 -3.60 26.68
C ASP A 223 -8.70 -2.20 27.07
N ALA A 224 -8.09 -1.45 26.14
CA ALA A 224 -7.68 -0.06 26.37
C ALA A 224 -8.88 0.88 26.47
N ASP A 225 -9.87 0.76 25.58
CA ASP A 225 -11.12 1.54 25.62
C ASP A 225 -11.88 1.31 26.94
N GLN A 226 -12.00 0.06 27.39
CA GLN A 226 -12.61 -0.28 28.69
C GLN A 226 -11.87 0.34 29.88
N ARG A 227 -10.53 0.39 29.83
CA ARG A 227 -9.72 1.06 30.86
C ARG A 227 -9.91 2.58 30.84
N ILE A 228 -10.05 3.18 29.65
CA ILE A 228 -10.33 4.62 29.51
C ILE A 228 -11.70 4.97 30.10
N GLU A 229 -12.74 4.18 29.81
CA GLU A 229 -14.07 4.37 30.41
C GLU A 229 -14.08 4.14 31.93
N ALA A 230 -13.35 3.14 32.42
CA ALA A 230 -13.21 2.92 33.87
C ALA A 230 -12.51 4.11 34.56
N LEU A 231 -11.42 4.64 33.96
CA LEU A 231 -10.71 5.81 34.48
C LEU A 231 -11.54 7.10 34.40
N ARG A 232 -12.41 7.25 33.39
CA ARG A 232 -13.41 8.32 33.31
C ARG A 232 -14.42 8.22 34.45
N ALA A 233 -14.98 7.05 34.70
CA ALA A 233 -15.89 6.82 35.81
C ALA A 233 -15.24 7.05 37.19
N GLU A 234 -13.96 6.68 37.36
CA GLU A 234 -13.17 7.00 38.55
C GLU A 234 -12.91 8.51 38.73
N LEU A 235 -12.72 9.25 37.65
CA LEU A 235 -12.50 10.70 37.68
C LEU A 235 -13.79 11.43 38.05
N ASP A 236 -14.89 11.13 37.36
CA ASP A 236 -16.24 11.61 37.68
C ASP A 236 -16.60 11.40 39.16
N GLU A 237 -16.29 10.22 39.70
CA GLU A 237 -16.56 9.88 41.09
C GLU A 237 -15.65 10.61 42.08
N ARG A 238 -14.38 10.87 41.72
CA ARG A 238 -13.50 11.76 42.49
C ARG A 238 -14.04 13.20 42.50
N ASP A 239 -14.49 13.70 41.35
CA ASP A 239 -15.00 15.07 41.23
C ASP A 239 -16.31 15.26 42.01
N ARG A 240 -17.23 14.28 42.00
CA ARG A 240 -18.41 14.29 42.89
C ARG A 240 -18.02 14.35 44.36
N ARG A 241 -17.02 13.57 44.79
CA ARG A 241 -16.53 13.57 46.18
C ARG A 241 -15.85 14.88 46.57
N LEU A 242 -15.09 15.49 45.66
CA LEU A 242 -14.49 16.81 45.86
C LEU A 242 -15.55 17.92 45.94
N GLN A 243 -16.59 17.88 45.10
CA GLN A 243 -17.73 18.80 45.17
C GLN A 243 -18.50 18.65 46.50
N ALA A 244 -18.78 17.42 46.94
CA ALA A 244 -19.42 17.15 48.22
C ALA A 244 -18.58 17.67 49.40
N ALA A 245 -17.30 17.31 49.48
CA ALA A 245 -16.40 17.77 50.54
C ALA A 245 -16.22 19.30 50.55
N THR A 246 -16.26 19.96 49.38
CA THR A 246 -16.24 21.42 49.26
C THR A 246 -17.54 22.05 49.77
N ALA A 247 -18.69 21.43 49.49
CA ALA A 247 -19.99 21.87 50.02
C ALA A 247 -20.06 21.71 51.54
N ASP A 248 -19.59 20.58 52.07
CA ASP A 248 -19.51 20.28 53.50
C ASP A 248 -18.58 21.27 54.23
N LEU A 249 -17.39 21.54 53.70
CA LEU A 249 -16.49 22.56 54.23
C LEU A 249 -17.14 23.96 54.21
N THR A 250 -17.86 24.29 53.15
CA THR A 250 -18.59 25.56 53.03
C THR A 250 -19.79 25.63 53.99
N ALA A 251 -20.39 24.50 54.36
CA ALA A 251 -21.40 24.43 55.42
C ALA A 251 -20.77 24.58 56.81
N ALA A 252 -19.67 23.87 57.08
CA ALA A 252 -18.92 23.95 58.33
C ALA A 252 -18.39 25.36 58.62
N HIS A 253 -17.86 26.07 57.61
CA HIS A 253 -17.46 27.48 57.76
C HIS A 253 -18.64 28.41 58.09
N ARG A 254 -19.83 28.17 57.49
CA ARG A 254 -21.04 28.94 57.83
C ARG A 254 -21.54 28.65 59.23
N GLN A 255 -21.49 27.39 59.67
CA GLN A 255 -21.82 26.98 61.03
C GLN A 255 -20.85 27.61 62.04
N HIS A 256 -19.54 27.53 61.80
CA HIS A 256 -18.52 28.17 62.64
C HIS A 256 -18.74 29.70 62.76
N ALA A 257 -19.04 30.39 61.65
CA ALA A 257 -19.33 31.82 61.66
C ALA A 257 -20.61 32.15 62.47
N HIS A 258 -21.66 31.36 62.32
CA HIS A 258 -22.88 31.48 63.13
C HIS A 258 -22.58 31.28 64.62
N ASP A 259 -21.84 30.23 64.98
CA ASP A 259 -21.57 29.88 66.37
C ASP A 259 -20.59 30.87 67.02
N THR A 260 -19.67 31.45 66.25
CA THR A 260 -18.83 32.58 66.69
C THR A 260 -19.70 33.79 67.05
N ALA A 261 -20.62 34.20 66.16
CA ALA A 261 -21.53 35.31 66.41
C ALA A 261 -22.52 35.02 67.57
N ALA A 262 -22.92 33.76 67.76
CA ALA A 262 -23.73 33.33 68.90
C ALA A 262 -22.95 33.42 70.23
N ILE A 263 -21.67 33.04 70.25
CA ILE A 263 -20.77 33.20 71.40
C ILE A 263 -20.58 34.69 71.70
N GLU A 264 -20.29 35.52 70.71
CA GLU A 264 -20.16 36.99 70.88
C GLU A 264 -21.44 37.62 71.44
N ASN A 265 -22.62 37.20 70.97
CA ASN A 265 -23.91 37.64 71.49
C ASN A 265 -24.11 37.20 72.95
N LEU A 266 -23.82 35.95 73.29
CA LEU A 266 -23.95 35.42 74.64
C LEU A 266 -22.96 36.08 75.60
N SER A 267 -21.72 36.32 75.20
CA SER A 267 -20.72 37.07 75.98
C SER A 267 -21.14 38.52 76.20
N SER A 268 -21.70 39.18 75.17
CA SER A 268 -22.23 40.55 75.30
C SER A 268 -23.43 40.61 76.26
N ARG A 269 -24.32 39.61 76.21
CA ARG A 269 -25.45 39.48 77.14
C ARG A 269 -25.02 39.15 78.57
N LEU A 270 -23.98 38.34 78.73
CA LEU A 270 -23.40 38.03 80.04
C LEU A 270 -22.80 39.30 80.67
N ALA A 271 -21.93 40.02 79.95
CA ALA A 271 -21.36 41.28 80.43
C ALA A 271 -22.44 42.35 80.75
N GLY A 272 -23.52 42.40 79.96
CA GLY A 272 -24.68 43.24 80.26
C GLY A 272 -25.42 42.83 81.55
N ALA A 273 -25.59 41.53 81.78
CA ALA A 273 -26.21 41.01 83.00
C ALA A 273 -25.30 41.20 84.24
N GLU A 274 -23.98 41.08 84.09
CA GLU A 274 -22.99 41.37 85.14
C GLU A 274 -23.02 42.85 85.52
N GLN A 275 -23.07 43.77 84.55
CA GLN A 275 -23.25 45.21 84.83
C GLN A 275 -24.58 45.53 85.53
N GLU A 276 -25.67 44.82 85.21
CA GLU A 276 -26.97 45.02 85.85
C GLU A 276 -27.00 44.42 87.28
N LEU A 277 -26.30 43.31 87.50
CA LEU A 277 -26.05 42.76 88.85
C LEU A 277 -25.20 43.71 89.70
N GLU A 278 -24.17 44.35 89.12
CA GLU A 278 -23.42 45.39 89.83
C GLU A 278 -24.29 46.61 90.16
N ARG A 279 -25.12 47.09 89.21
CA ARG A 279 -26.03 48.22 89.44
C ARG A 279 -27.01 47.91 90.56
N THR A 280 -27.75 46.81 90.43
CA THR A 280 -28.72 46.39 91.46
C THR A 280 -28.05 46.09 92.81
N GLY A 281 -26.82 45.58 92.83
CA GLY A 281 -26.01 45.47 94.05
C GLY A 281 -25.68 46.83 94.68
N ARG A 282 -25.28 47.82 93.88
CA ARG A 282 -25.05 49.21 94.32
C ARG A 282 -26.35 49.88 94.78
N ASP A 283 -27.47 49.65 94.10
CA ASP A 283 -28.79 50.19 94.47
C ASP A 283 -29.30 49.58 95.78
N VAL A 284 -29.12 48.27 95.99
CA VAL A 284 -29.40 47.59 97.26
C VAL A 284 -28.52 48.15 98.38
N GLN A 285 -27.23 48.37 98.13
CA GLN A 285 -26.33 48.98 99.11
C GLN A 285 -26.74 50.43 99.46
N ALA A 286 -27.12 51.23 98.46
CA ALA A 286 -27.61 52.59 98.66
C ALA A 286 -28.95 52.62 99.42
N ALA A 287 -29.85 51.67 99.13
CA ALA A 287 -31.11 51.49 99.84
C ALA A 287 -30.90 51.03 101.29
N GLN A 288 -29.93 50.14 101.55
CA GLN A 288 -29.52 49.77 102.90
C GLN A 288 -28.99 50.99 103.67
N GLN A 289 -28.05 51.76 103.09
CA GLN A 289 -27.54 52.99 103.71
C GLN A 289 -28.64 54.06 103.91
N ALA A 290 -29.66 54.11 103.05
CA ALA A 290 -30.83 54.98 103.24
C ALA A 290 -31.71 54.48 104.41
N ALA A 291 -31.95 53.17 104.51
CA ALA A 291 -32.71 52.58 105.61
C ALA A 291 -31.97 52.70 106.97
N GLU A 292 -30.64 52.60 106.97
CA GLU A 292 -29.79 52.84 108.14
C GLU A 292 -29.86 54.31 108.57
N ARG A 293 -29.75 55.27 107.64
CA ARG A 293 -29.93 56.71 107.93
C ARG A 293 -31.32 57.01 108.49
N LEU A 294 -32.39 56.55 107.84
CA LEU A 294 -33.77 56.69 108.34
C LEU A 294 -33.98 56.02 109.70
N THR A 295 -33.26 54.94 109.99
CA THR A 295 -33.28 54.27 111.30
C THR A 295 -32.58 55.11 112.36
N ALA A 296 -31.41 55.67 112.05
CA ALA A 296 -30.68 56.57 112.93
C ALA A 296 -31.45 57.89 113.17
N GLU A 297 -32.02 58.50 112.13
CA GLU A 297 -32.88 59.69 112.22
C GLU A 297 -34.12 59.43 113.09
N ARG A 298 -34.78 58.27 112.92
CA ARG A 298 -35.91 57.84 113.75
C ARG A 298 -35.52 57.68 115.22
N ASP A 299 -34.36 57.08 115.50
CA ASP A 299 -33.92 56.80 116.87
C ASP A 299 -33.30 58.05 117.54
N GLN A 300 -32.72 58.96 116.77
CA GLN A 300 -32.42 60.33 117.18
C GLN A 300 -33.72 61.09 117.52
N ALA A 301 -34.72 61.11 116.64
CA ALA A 301 -36.00 61.77 116.88
C ALA A 301 -36.76 61.19 118.09
N ARG A 302 -36.62 59.88 118.36
CA ARG A 302 -37.10 59.24 119.60
C ARG A 302 -36.35 59.74 120.84
N THR A 303 -35.04 59.94 120.72
CA THR A 303 -34.18 60.47 121.80
C THR A 303 -34.51 61.94 122.08
N ASP A 304 -34.69 62.75 121.04
CA ASP A 304 -35.13 64.15 121.15
C ASP A 304 -36.54 64.27 121.71
N LEU A 305 -37.47 63.39 121.31
CA LEU A 305 -38.81 63.31 121.90
C LEU A 305 -38.76 62.89 123.37
N ALA A 306 -37.90 61.94 123.75
CA ALA A 306 -37.71 61.54 125.15
C ALA A 306 -37.09 62.68 125.98
N ALA A 307 -36.13 63.42 125.42
CA ALA A 307 -35.54 64.60 126.04
C ALA A 307 -36.58 65.74 126.19
N ALA A 308 -37.40 66.00 125.17
CA ALA A 308 -38.49 66.98 125.22
C ALA A 308 -39.56 66.60 126.25
N GLN A 309 -39.93 65.31 126.34
CA GLN A 309 -40.83 64.80 127.39
C GLN A 309 -40.21 64.91 128.79
N GLY A 310 -38.90 64.67 128.93
CA GLY A 310 -38.15 64.88 130.18
C GLY A 310 -38.11 66.35 130.61
N GLY A 311 -37.85 67.25 129.67
CA GLY A 311 -37.94 68.70 129.86
C GLY A 311 -39.34 69.13 130.28
N HIS A 312 -40.38 68.68 129.58
CA HIS A 312 -41.77 69.01 129.91
C HIS A 312 -42.21 68.46 131.28
N ARG A 313 -41.80 67.24 131.65
CA ARG A 313 -42.00 66.70 133.02
C ARG A 313 -41.28 67.54 134.08
N THR A 314 -40.07 68.03 133.79
CA THR A 314 -39.31 68.90 134.69
C THR A 314 -39.99 70.26 134.86
N GLN A 315 -40.50 70.82 133.76
CA GLN A 315 -41.28 72.07 133.73
C GLN A 315 -42.61 71.94 134.48
N LEU A 316 -43.33 70.82 134.32
CA LEU A 316 -44.53 70.51 135.10
C LEU A 316 -44.22 70.36 136.60
N ARG A 317 -43.09 69.73 136.95
CA ARG A 317 -42.66 69.61 138.35
C ARG A 317 -42.34 70.99 138.96
N PHE A 318 -41.64 71.85 138.23
CA PHE A 318 -41.37 73.24 138.63
C PHE A 318 -42.67 74.04 138.82
N LEU A 319 -43.62 73.95 137.89
CA LEU A 319 -44.94 74.58 138.02
C LEU A 319 -45.75 74.02 139.20
N GLN A 320 -45.59 72.74 139.56
CA GLN A 320 -46.19 72.18 140.77
C GLN A 320 -45.49 72.67 142.04
N GLU A 321 -44.16 72.81 142.03
CA GLU A 321 -43.37 73.39 143.13
C GLU A 321 -43.81 74.85 143.38
N GLU A 322 -43.87 75.69 142.34
CA GLU A 322 -44.43 77.06 142.39
C GLU A 322 -45.88 77.09 142.90
N LEU A 323 -46.74 76.20 142.41
CA LEU A 323 -48.14 76.13 142.84
C LEU A 323 -48.28 75.67 144.30
N THR A 324 -47.35 74.87 144.83
CA THR A 324 -47.29 74.57 146.27
C THR A 324 -46.77 75.74 147.10
N ALA A 325 -45.77 76.49 146.61
CA ALA A 325 -45.28 77.71 147.26
C ALA A 325 -46.37 78.78 147.34
N ALA A 326 -47.05 79.07 146.23
CA ALA A 326 -48.17 80.01 146.18
C ALA A 326 -49.34 79.59 147.09
N ARG A 327 -49.58 78.29 147.27
CA ARG A 327 -50.56 77.77 148.25
C ARG A 327 -50.12 77.96 149.70
N ALA A 328 -48.83 77.83 150.00
CA ALA A 328 -48.27 78.12 151.32
C ALA A 328 -48.34 79.62 151.66
N ASP A 329 -48.00 80.51 150.72
CA ASP A 329 -48.16 81.95 150.88
C ASP A 329 -49.64 82.34 151.06
N ALA A 330 -50.55 81.73 150.29
CA ALA A 330 -51.99 81.91 150.46
C ALA A 330 -52.54 81.31 151.78
N ALA A 331 -51.81 80.41 152.45
CA ALA A 331 -52.13 79.97 153.81
C ALA A 331 -51.64 81.01 154.83
N ALA A 332 -50.38 81.43 154.75
CA ALA A 332 -49.79 82.44 155.63
C ALA A 332 -50.49 83.82 155.52
N GLN A 333 -51.05 84.17 154.35
CA GLN A 333 -51.94 85.33 154.19
C GLN A 333 -53.22 85.19 155.04
N ARG A 334 -53.89 84.02 154.99
CA ARG A 334 -55.13 83.76 155.75
C ARG A 334 -54.88 83.67 157.25
N GLU A 335 -53.75 83.11 157.67
CA GLU A 335 -53.34 83.08 159.08
C GLU A 335 -53.08 84.49 159.64
N ARG A 336 -52.39 85.35 158.87
CA ARG A 336 -52.23 86.78 159.22
C ARG A 336 -53.57 87.52 159.30
N ALA A 337 -54.52 87.23 158.42
CA ALA A 337 -55.87 87.80 158.48
C ALA A 337 -56.63 87.36 159.74
N ALA A 338 -56.61 86.06 160.07
CA ALA A 338 -57.26 85.53 161.27
C ALA A 338 -56.70 86.14 162.57
N VAL A 339 -55.39 86.33 162.67
CA VAL A 339 -54.73 86.99 163.82
C VAL A 339 -55.12 88.47 163.92
N ALA A 340 -55.31 89.17 162.79
CA ALA A 340 -55.80 90.55 162.80
C ALA A 340 -57.27 90.62 163.28
N GLU A 341 -58.12 89.73 162.80
CA GLU A 341 -59.54 89.68 163.19
C GLU A 341 -59.72 89.33 164.67
N GLN A 342 -58.92 88.40 165.20
CA GLN A 342 -58.96 88.04 166.62
C GLN A 342 -58.52 89.20 167.53
N ARG A 343 -57.60 90.08 167.07
CA ARG A 343 -57.20 91.31 167.79
C ARG A 343 -58.28 92.39 167.77
N ALA A 344 -59.13 92.45 166.75
CA ALA A 344 -60.26 93.39 166.73
C ALA A 344 -61.31 93.01 167.80
N ARG A 345 -61.65 91.73 167.89
CA ARG A 345 -62.67 91.20 168.83
C ARG A 345 -62.28 91.34 170.32
N THR A 346 -60.99 91.36 170.64
CA THR A 346 -60.51 91.61 172.02
C THR A 346 -60.47 93.10 172.39
N ALA A 347 -60.28 94.01 171.43
CA ALA A 347 -60.40 95.45 171.66
C ALA A 347 -61.88 95.85 171.93
N GLU A 348 -62.82 95.24 171.19
CA GLU A 348 -64.26 95.51 171.32
C GLU A 348 -64.83 95.07 172.68
N THR A 349 -64.35 93.96 173.25
CA THR A 349 -64.78 93.50 174.58
C THR A 349 -64.21 94.36 175.72
N ALA A 350 -62.97 94.83 175.62
CA ALA A 350 -62.36 95.73 176.61
C ALA A 350 -63.12 97.07 176.73
N ALA A 351 -63.61 97.61 175.62
CA ALA A 351 -64.40 98.85 175.61
C ALA A 351 -65.76 98.75 176.33
N ARG A 352 -66.25 97.53 176.62
CA ARG A 352 -67.58 97.31 177.18
C ARG A 352 -67.64 97.34 178.71
N GLN A 353 -66.53 97.05 179.40
CA GLN A 353 -66.50 96.96 180.87
C GLN A 353 -66.25 98.31 181.58
N ALA A 354 -65.98 99.39 180.84
CA ALA A 354 -65.67 100.72 181.39
C ALA A 354 -66.90 101.65 181.53
N ARG A 355 -68.12 101.11 181.67
CA ARG A 355 -69.38 101.89 181.59
C ARG A 355 -70.35 101.76 182.78
N GLU A 356 -69.98 101.10 183.87
CA GLU A 356 -70.87 100.92 185.03
C GLU A 356 -70.24 101.40 186.36
N LEU A 357 -70.32 102.71 186.62
CA LEU A 357 -70.40 103.36 187.95
C LEU A 357 -70.98 104.79 187.76
N PRO A 358 -71.65 105.40 188.77
CA PRO A 358 -72.54 106.54 188.58
C PRO A 358 -71.85 107.93 188.62
N PRO A 359 -72.51 108.99 188.10
CA PRO A 359 -72.00 110.36 188.05
C PRO A 359 -72.34 111.19 189.32
N LEU A 360 -71.85 112.43 189.33
CA LEU A 360 -72.26 113.51 190.24
C LEU A 360 -72.76 114.71 189.42
N GLU A 361 -73.43 115.65 190.10
CA GLU A 361 -73.94 116.93 189.59
C GLU A 361 -72.81 117.80 189.00
N ASP A 362 -73.05 118.75 188.08
CA ASP A 362 -74.28 119.50 187.79
C ASP A 362 -74.73 119.37 186.32
N ILE A 363 -76.03 119.57 186.04
CA ILE A 363 -76.71 119.10 184.83
C ILE A 363 -77.38 120.24 184.06
N ASP A 364 -76.63 120.89 183.16
CA ASP A 364 -77.16 121.51 181.93
C ASP A 364 -76.01 121.85 180.96
N GLY A 365 -76.16 121.73 179.63
CA GLY A 365 -77.37 121.31 178.93
C GLY A 365 -77.42 121.64 177.43
N ARG A 366 -76.41 121.26 176.61
CA ARG A 366 -76.64 121.06 175.15
C ARG A 366 -75.51 120.32 174.38
N PRO A 367 -75.88 119.50 173.36
CA PRO A 367 -74.95 118.84 172.43
C PRO A 367 -74.97 119.46 171.01
N GLY A 368 -74.09 118.96 170.13
CA GLY A 368 -74.00 119.27 168.69
C GLY A 368 -72.54 119.15 168.22
N VAL A 369 -72.13 118.54 167.11
CA VAL A 369 -72.81 118.13 165.85
C VAL A 369 -73.32 119.30 165.00
N ARG A 370 -72.45 119.81 164.12
CA ARG A 370 -72.68 120.29 162.73
C ARG A 370 -71.46 121.08 162.23
N VAL A 371 -71.20 121.33 160.94
CA VAL A 371 -71.41 120.63 159.64
C VAL A 371 -71.03 121.64 158.54
N GLU A 372 -70.56 121.19 157.36
CA GLU A 372 -70.21 122.03 156.18
C GLU A 372 -69.06 123.05 156.46
N ASP A 373 -68.22 123.50 155.53
CA ASP A 373 -68.04 123.23 154.09
C ASP A 373 -66.56 122.87 153.78
N GLY A 374 -66.25 122.16 152.70
CA GLY A 374 -67.19 121.64 151.71
C GLY A 374 -66.56 120.83 150.57
N THR A 375 -67.47 120.47 149.66
CA THR A 375 -67.30 120.10 148.24
C THR A 375 -66.15 120.83 147.51
N VAL A 376 -65.58 120.31 146.42
CA VAL A 376 -66.26 119.98 145.15
C VAL A 376 -65.71 118.72 144.47
N VAL A 377 -66.63 117.78 144.23
CA VAL A 377 -66.98 117.04 142.98
C VAL A 377 -65.88 116.56 142.00
N THR A 378 -66.10 115.36 141.49
CA THR A 378 -65.33 114.61 140.48
C THR A 378 -65.76 114.89 139.03
N ASP A 379 -64.82 114.78 138.08
CA ASP A 379 -65.05 114.06 136.82
C ASP A 379 -63.73 113.51 136.23
N GLY A 380 -63.81 112.38 135.51
CA GLY A 380 -62.84 111.82 134.56
C GLY A 380 -61.33 111.82 134.87
N GLU A 381 -60.71 113.00 134.88
CA GLU A 381 -59.27 113.20 134.67
C GLU A 381 -58.68 114.34 135.51
N HIS A 382 -57.83 113.98 136.49
CA HIS A 382 -56.87 114.86 137.22
C HIS A 382 -57.45 115.96 138.14
N ILE A 383 -56.62 116.46 139.08
CA ILE A 383 -56.22 117.88 139.25
C ILE A 383 -55.23 118.06 140.44
N LEU A 384 -54.52 119.19 140.47
CA LEU A 384 -53.21 119.40 141.11
C LEU A 384 -53.24 120.17 142.47
N LEU A 385 -52.44 119.68 143.43
CA LEU A 385 -51.35 120.34 144.20
C LEU A 385 -51.43 121.82 144.66
N ARG A 386 -51.03 122.08 145.93
CA ARG A 386 -50.05 123.14 146.30
C ARG A 386 -49.44 122.99 147.72
N GLY A 387 -48.18 123.42 147.92
CA GLY A 387 -47.44 123.51 149.21
C GLY A 387 -46.33 122.44 149.37
N VAL A 388 -45.00 122.66 149.25
CA VAL A 388 -44.05 123.71 149.73
C VAL A 388 -43.79 123.57 151.25
N GLU A 389 -42.60 123.31 151.82
CA GLU A 389 -41.20 123.28 151.31
C GLU A 389 -40.52 121.87 151.36
N ASP A 390 -39.19 121.80 151.57
CA ASP A 390 -38.26 121.09 150.68
C ASP A 390 -37.55 119.80 151.15
N ARG A 391 -37.31 118.92 150.16
CA ARG A 391 -36.08 118.09 149.95
C ARG A 391 -36.10 117.53 148.52
N HIS A 392 -36.45 118.37 147.54
CA HIS A 392 -37.14 117.97 146.33
C HIS A 392 -36.18 117.61 145.17
N THR A 393 -36.28 116.38 144.64
CA THR A 393 -35.33 115.87 143.64
C THR A 393 -35.97 115.55 142.29
N ARG A 394 -35.41 116.19 141.25
CA ARG A 394 -35.96 116.33 139.89
C ARG A 394 -36.03 115.02 139.08
N GLU A 395 -35.41 113.94 139.55
CA GLU A 395 -35.29 112.66 138.81
C GLU A 395 -36.54 111.77 138.95
N GLN A 396 -37.43 112.02 139.92
CA GLN A 396 -38.75 111.37 139.93
C GLN A 396 -39.61 111.71 138.70
N ALA A 397 -39.25 112.74 137.93
CA ALA A 397 -39.83 113.01 136.60
C ALA A 397 -39.40 111.99 135.52
N ARG A 398 -38.30 111.23 135.69
CA ARG A 398 -37.84 110.23 134.71
C ARG A 398 -38.55 108.88 134.83
N THR A 399 -39.03 108.51 136.02
CA THR A 399 -39.85 107.30 136.22
C THR A 399 -41.17 107.37 135.46
N LEU A 400 -41.74 108.57 135.29
CA LEU A 400 -42.96 108.79 134.48
C LEU A 400 -42.72 108.82 132.96
N GLY A 401 -41.47 109.02 132.50
CA GLY A 401 -41.17 109.26 131.09
C GLY A 401 -40.68 108.05 130.28
N ARG A 402 -40.22 106.97 130.92
CA ARG A 402 -39.61 105.81 130.23
C ARG A 402 -40.43 104.51 130.24
N ALA A 403 -41.62 104.51 130.84
CA ALA A 403 -42.49 103.34 130.91
C ALA A 403 -43.28 103.04 129.61
N LEU A 404 -43.30 103.94 128.61
CA LEU A 404 -44.30 103.94 127.53
C LEU A 404 -43.77 103.98 126.08
N LEU A 405 -42.45 103.90 125.84
CA LEU A 405 -41.89 104.12 124.49
C LEU A 405 -40.78 103.14 124.04
N ALA A 406 -40.68 101.96 124.67
CA ALA A 406 -39.81 100.86 124.22
C ALA A 406 -40.56 99.54 123.92
N ILE A 407 -41.88 99.49 124.16
CA ILE A 407 -42.73 98.32 123.87
C ILE A 407 -43.27 98.43 122.43
N SER A 408 -42.37 98.39 121.45
CA SER A 408 -42.73 98.37 120.02
C SER A 408 -41.73 97.64 119.11
N ALA A 409 -40.70 96.99 119.67
CA ALA A 409 -39.75 96.16 118.91
C ALA A 409 -40.36 94.80 118.55
N ARG A 410 -41.39 94.81 117.68
CA ARG A 410 -42.06 93.63 117.13
C ARG A 410 -41.94 93.66 115.60
N HIS A 411 -41.69 92.49 115.01
CA HIS A 411 -41.51 92.23 113.57
C HIS A 411 -40.15 92.60 112.94
N SER A 412 -39.87 91.96 111.80
CA SER A 412 -38.58 91.77 111.09
C SER A 412 -37.72 90.62 111.67
N ASP A 413 -37.35 89.55 110.96
CA ASP A 413 -37.69 89.16 109.57
C ASP A 413 -37.67 87.63 109.30
N VAL A 414 -38.24 87.28 108.13
CA VAL A 414 -38.25 86.00 107.39
C VAL A 414 -38.09 86.42 105.90
N PRO A 415 -37.37 85.73 104.97
CA PRO A 415 -37.05 84.30 104.86
C PRO A 415 -35.49 84.06 104.93
N ALA A 416 -34.72 83.27 104.16
CA ALA A 416 -34.92 82.48 102.93
C ALA A 416 -33.85 81.35 102.77
N PRO A 417 -34.10 80.31 101.91
CA PRO A 417 -33.24 79.13 101.79
C PRO A 417 -32.25 79.16 100.59
N GLY A 418 -31.21 78.33 100.69
CA GLY A 418 -30.30 77.91 99.60
C GLY A 418 -29.21 76.98 100.14
N GLY A 419 -28.57 76.12 99.35
CA GLY A 419 -28.80 75.88 97.92
C GLY A 419 -27.56 75.42 97.15
N GLU A 420 -26.87 74.37 97.61
CA GLU A 420 -25.80 73.70 96.85
C GLU A 420 -26.43 72.46 96.15
N ALA A 421 -26.31 72.24 94.83
CA ALA A 421 -25.14 72.21 93.93
C ALA A 421 -24.40 70.86 93.95
N VAL A 422 -24.78 69.97 93.01
CA VAL A 422 -23.95 69.33 91.97
C VAL A 422 -24.88 68.59 91.00
#